data_AF-A0A179Z5V6-F1
#
_entry.id   AF-A0A179Z5V6-F1
#
_cell.length_a   1.000
_cell.length_b   1.000
_cell.length_c   1.000
_cell.angle_alpha   90.00
_cell.angle_beta   90.00
_cell.angle_gamma   90.00
#
_symmetry.space_group_name_H-M   'P 1'
#
loop_
_entity.id
_entity.type
_entity.pdbx_description
1 polymer ?
#
loop_
_entity_poly.entity_id
_entity_poly.type
_entity_poly.pdbx_seq_one_letter_code
_entity_poly.pdbx_strand_id
1 'polypeptide(L)'
;MTGISNNRRVQYTVSQFKAALLQILATKSLDEVTVTEICRQADLNRGTFYLHFASPLALFEQIETDLLNEIQPYLSVKIDDMTKMLVPILKVITQHPQAATIILTNPDSTVLEKIVRPIQTQTQARYQAWYREADPKQLAYYYAFFVQGAEGVLTMWLKQGMKESPEQIAKVIENVVTKGAPH
;
A
#
# COMPACT_ATOMS: atom_id res chain seq x y z
N MET A 1 -6.59 -23.66 29.15
CA MET A 1 -5.66 -22.55 28.77
C MET A 1 -4.83 -22.90 27.52
N THR A 2 -5.43 -23.48 26.47
CA THR A 2 -4.72 -24.00 25.28
C THR A 2 -4.89 -23.13 24.02
N GLY A 3 -5.78 -22.13 24.01
CA GLY A 3 -6.07 -21.30 22.84
C GLY A 3 -5.05 -20.20 22.52
N ILE A 4 -4.43 -19.58 23.54
CA ILE A 4 -3.53 -18.42 23.36
C ILE A 4 -2.16 -18.83 22.83
N SER A 5 -1.62 -19.96 23.31
CA SER A 5 -0.31 -20.49 22.90
C SER A 5 -0.32 -20.92 21.42
N ASN A 6 -1.41 -21.54 20.96
CA ASN A 6 -1.55 -21.97 19.57
C ASN A 6 -1.65 -20.78 18.61
N ASN A 7 -2.37 -19.71 19.02
CA ASN A 7 -2.51 -18.50 18.22
C ASN A 7 -1.15 -17.79 17.99
N ARG A 8 -0.32 -17.66 19.03
CA ARG A 8 1.02 -17.05 18.90
C ARG A 8 1.93 -17.82 17.95
N ARG A 9 1.90 -19.16 18.00
CA ARG A 9 2.68 -20.00 17.08
C ARG A 9 2.21 -19.84 15.64
N VAL A 10 0.90 -19.81 15.41
CA VAL A 10 0.33 -19.58 14.07
C VAL A 10 0.75 -18.21 13.54
N GLN A 11 0.64 -17.15 14.34
CA GLN A 11 1.05 -15.80 13.95
C GLN A 11 2.54 -15.73 13.59
N TYR A 12 3.39 -16.36 14.40
CA TYR A 12 4.82 -16.44 14.13
C TYR A 12 5.13 -17.18 12.83
N THR A 13 4.53 -18.34 12.61
CA THR A 13 4.69 -19.10 11.36
C THR A 13 4.25 -18.28 10.14
N VAL A 14 3.11 -17.61 10.24
CA VAL A 14 2.59 -16.72 9.17
C VAL A 14 3.56 -15.56 8.92
N SER A 15 4.10 -14.92 9.96
CA SER A 15 5.06 -13.82 9.78
C SER A 15 6.36 -14.28 9.12
N GLN A 16 6.84 -15.48 9.42
CA GLN A 16 8.02 -16.06 8.75
C GLN A 16 7.78 -16.25 7.25
N PHE A 17 6.61 -16.77 6.86
CA PHE A 17 6.27 -16.91 5.45
C PHE A 17 6.16 -15.56 4.73
N LYS A 18 5.53 -14.56 5.36
CA LYS A 18 5.42 -13.21 4.80
C LYS A 18 6.79 -12.58 4.59
N ALA A 19 7.66 -12.64 5.61
CA ALA A 19 9.03 -12.13 5.52
C ALA A 19 9.83 -12.82 4.41
N ALA A 20 9.73 -14.15 4.31
CA ALA A 20 10.39 -14.93 3.25
C ALA A 20 9.91 -14.52 1.85
N LEU A 21 8.60 -14.39 1.65
CA LEU A 21 8.05 -13.96 0.36
C LEU A 21 8.54 -12.55 -0.01
N LEU A 22 8.50 -11.59 0.92
CA LEU A 22 8.96 -10.22 0.67
C LEU A 22 10.45 -10.16 0.31
N GLN A 23 11.29 -10.99 0.93
CA GLN A 23 12.72 -11.09 0.58
C GLN A 23 12.92 -11.62 -0.84
N ILE A 24 12.14 -12.62 -1.25
CA ILE A 24 12.20 -13.17 -2.61
C ILE A 24 11.74 -12.11 -3.63
N LEU A 25 10.60 -11.45 -3.36
CA LEU A 25 10.01 -10.43 -4.22
C LEU A 25 10.87 -9.16 -4.37
N ALA A 26 11.88 -8.96 -3.52
CA ALA A 26 12.86 -7.90 -3.71
C ALA A 26 13.77 -8.14 -4.92
N THR A 27 13.82 -9.37 -5.45
CA THR A 27 14.76 -9.77 -6.52
C THR A 27 14.09 -10.33 -7.76
N LYS A 28 12.81 -10.70 -7.71
CA LYS A 28 12.07 -11.27 -8.84
C LYS A 28 10.55 -11.11 -8.69
N SER A 29 9.82 -11.35 -9.78
CA SER A 29 8.37 -11.18 -9.83
C SER A 29 7.62 -12.34 -9.17
N LEU A 30 6.37 -12.10 -8.79
CA LEU A 30 5.53 -13.04 -8.03
C LEU A 30 5.20 -14.33 -8.78
N ASP A 31 5.04 -14.25 -10.11
CA ASP A 31 4.76 -15.37 -11.01
C ASP A 31 5.91 -16.39 -11.09
N GLU A 32 7.13 -15.96 -10.78
CA GLU A 32 8.32 -16.82 -10.72
C GLU A 32 8.54 -17.46 -9.34
N VAL A 33 7.75 -17.09 -8.33
CA VAL A 33 7.92 -17.58 -6.96
C VAL A 33 7.26 -18.95 -6.78
N THR A 34 7.99 -19.88 -6.15
CA THR A 34 7.46 -21.21 -5.82
C THR A 34 7.28 -21.39 -4.31
N VAL A 35 6.33 -22.25 -3.92
CA VAL A 35 6.16 -22.64 -2.50
C VAL A 35 7.43 -23.23 -1.91
N THR A 36 8.17 -24.03 -2.67
CA THR A 36 9.43 -24.65 -2.23
C THR A 36 10.46 -23.59 -1.85
N GLU A 37 10.58 -22.53 -2.64
CA GLU A 37 11.53 -21.46 -2.38
C GLU A 37 11.14 -20.63 -1.15
N ILE A 38 9.85 -20.29 -1.00
CA ILE A 38 9.34 -19.60 0.20
C ILE A 38 9.64 -20.45 1.44
N CYS A 39 9.34 -21.74 1.39
CA CYS A 39 9.58 -22.68 2.49
C CYS A 39 11.07 -22.77 2.85
N ARG A 40 11.95 -22.84 1.85
CA ARG A 40 13.40 -22.83 2.05
C ARG A 40 13.88 -21.52 2.69
N GLN A 41 13.37 -20.38 2.22
CA GLN A 41 13.73 -19.06 2.74
C GLN A 41 13.21 -18.84 4.18
N ALA A 42 12.04 -19.38 4.51
CA ALA A 42 11.42 -19.28 5.83
C ALA A 42 11.97 -20.30 6.86
N ASP A 43 12.75 -21.29 6.41
CA ASP A 43 13.15 -22.47 7.19
C ASP A 43 11.93 -23.24 7.76
N LEU A 44 10.94 -23.49 6.90
CA LEU A 44 9.69 -24.15 7.26
C LEU A 44 9.29 -25.21 6.21
N ASN A 45 8.50 -26.20 6.64
CA ASN A 45 8.08 -27.29 5.77
C ASN A 45 6.92 -26.87 4.84
N ARG A 46 6.88 -27.44 3.63
CA ARG A 46 5.77 -27.23 2.67
C ARG A 46 4.41 -27.60 3.23
N GLY A 47 4.33 -28.67 4.02
CA GLY A 47 3.10 -29.05 4.71
C GLY A 47 2.57 -27.93 5.61
N THR A 48 3.46 -27.23 6.32
CA THR A 48 3.12 -26.08 7.15
C THR A 48 2.64 -24.90 6.32
N PHE A 49 3.24 -24.65 5.15
CA PHE A 49 2.76 -23.60 4.25
C PHE A 49 1.31 -23.84 3.82
N TYR A 50 1.00 -25.06 3.38
CA TYR A 50 -0.35 -25.40 2.90
C TYR A 50 -1.42 -25.46 4.01
N LEU A 51 -1.03 -25.44 5.29
CA LEU A 51 -1.97 -25.22 6.40
C LEU A 51 -2.47 -23.76 6.47
N HIS A 52 -1.72 -22.82 5.88
CA HIS A 52 -2.01 -21.39 5.97
C HIS A 52 -2.38 -20.76 4.62
N PHE A 53 -1.76 -21.20 3.52
CA PHE A 53 -1.88 -20.57 2.21
C PHE A 53 -1.98 -21.61 1.09
N ALA A 54 -2.85 -21.34 0.11
CA ALA A 54 -3.01 -22.20 -1.06
C ALA A 54 -1.89 -22.02 -2.09
N SER A 55 -1.29 -20.83 -2.17
CA SER A 55 -0.30 -20.45 -3.19
C SER A 55 0.54 -19.25 -2.73
N PRO A 56 1.67 -18.94 -3.41
CA PRO A 56 2.41 -17.69 -3.23
C PRO A 56 1.54 -16.45 -3.42
N LEU A 57 0.61 -16.47 -4.40
CA LEU A 57 -0.35 -15.40 -4.62
C LEU A 57 -1.26 -15.19 -3.39
N ALA A 58 -1.82 -16.25 -2.83
CA ALA A 58 -2.67 -16.14 -1.64
C ALA A 58 -1.92 -15.56 -0.43
N LEU A 59 -0.62 -15.88 -0.29
CA LEU A 59 0.23 -15.26 0.72
C LEU A 59 0.47 -13.77 0.43
N PHE A 60 0.69 -13.39 -0.83
CA PHE A 60 0.85 -12.00 -1.23
C PHE A 60 -0.42 -11.18 -0.98
N GLU A 61 -1.59 -11.69 -1.38
CA GLU A 61 -2.90 -11.07 -1.12
C GLU A 61 -3.16 -10.87 0.38
N GLN A 62 -2.67 -11.79 1.22
CA GLN A 62 -2.74 -11.61 2.68
C GLN A 62 -1.85 -10.47 3.16
N ILE A 63 -0.66 -10.26 2.57
CA ILE A 63 0.20 -9.11 2.90
C ILE A 63 -0.48 -7.80 2.49
N GLU A 64 -1.08 -7.76 1.30
CA GLU A 64 -1.85 -6.60 0.85
C GLU A 64 -3.03 -6.30 1.79
N THR A 65 -3.75 -7.35 2.19
CA THR A 65 -4.90 -7.25 3.09
C THR A 65 -4.51 -6.73 4.47
N ASP A 66 -3.39 -7.21 5.03
CA ASP A 66 -2.88 -6.73 6.31
C ASP A 66 -2.55 -5.23 6.25
N LEU A 67 -1.80 -4.81 5.22
CA LEU A 67 -1.44 -3.40 5.06
C LEU A 67 -2.68 -2.52 4.86
N LEU A 68 -3.63 -2.97 4.03
CA LEU A 68 -4.90 -2.28 3.84
C LEU A 68 -5.69 -2.15 5.14
N ASN A 69 -5.77 -3.20 5.95
CA ASN A 69 -6.48 -3.17 7.23
C ASN A 69 -5.88 -2.17 8.22
N GLU A 70 -4.56 -1.98 8.21
CA GLU A 70 -3.90 -0.97 9.03
C GLU A 70 -4.13 0.46 8.51
N ILE A 71 -4.27 0.64 7.19
CA ILE A 71 -4.52 1.94 6.55
C ILE A 71 -5.99 2.35 6.63
N GLN A 72 -6.91 1.39 6.54
CA GLN A 72 -8.37 1.59 6.39
C GLN A 72 -8.99 2.56 7.42
N PRO A 73 -8.63 2.55 8.72
CA PRO A 73 -9.20 3.47 9.70
C PRO A 73 -8.99 4.94 9.33
N TYR A 74 -7.88 5.26 8.68
CA TYR A 74 -7.50 6.63 8.34
C TYR A 74 -8.16 7.12 7.05
N LEU A 75 -8.58 6.21 6.16
CA LEU A 75 -9.28 6.55 4.91
C LEU A 75 -10.70 7.11 5.14
N SER A 76 -11.29 6.86 6.31
CA SER A 76 -12.61 7.36 6.68
C SER A 76 -12.60 8.81 7.17
N VAL A 77 -11.42 9.39 7.40
CA VAL A 77 -11.28 10.78 7.84
C VAL A 77 -11.60 11.70 6.67
N LYS A 78 -12.51 12.66 6.87
CA LYS A 78 -12.90 13.63 5.84
C LYS A 78 -11.66 14.27 5.20
N ILE A 79 -11.60 14.28 3.87
CA ILE A 79 -10.50 14.83 3.06
C ILE A 79 -10.31 16.35 3.28
N ASP A 80 -11.13 17.01 4.09
CA ASP A 80 -11.01 18.44 4.41
C ASP A 80 -9.69 18.75 5.13
N ASP A 81 -9.03 17.74 5.70
CA ASP A 81 -7.65 17.82 6.17
C ASP A 81 -6.84 16.63 5.65
N MET A 82 -6.38 16.73 4.39
CA MET A 82 -5.63 15.67 3.73
C MET A 82 -4.32 15.35 4.45
N THR A 83 -3.68 16.33 5.09
CA THR A 83 -2.50 16.08 5.92
C THR A 83 -2.84 15.18 7.12
N LYS A 84 -3.96 15.43 7.82
CA LYS A 84 -4.42 14.55 8.92
C LYS A 84 -4.75 13.13 8.47
N MET A 85 -5.19 12.95 7.23
CA MET A 85 -5.41 11.62 6.64
C MET A 85 -4.08 10.95 6.24
N LEU A 86 -3.19 11.66 5.55
CA LEU A 86 -1.96 11.10 4.97
C LEU A 86 -0.91 10.74 6.03
N VAL A 87 -0.71 11.58 7.06
CA VAL A 87 0.33 11.34 8.07
C VAL A 87 0.23 9.97 8.76
N PRO A 88 -0.94 9.55 9.30
CA PRO A 88 -1.03 8.22 9.93
C PRO A 88 -0.87 7.08 8.90
N ILE A 89 -1.33 7.24 7.67
CA ILE A 89 -1.12 6.26 6.59
C ILE A 89 0.37 6.11 6.29
N LEU A 90 1.09 7.22 6.14
CA LEU A 90 2.53 7.23 5.93
C LEU A 90 3.28 6.61 7.12
N LYS A 91 2.79 6.77 8.36
CA LYS A 91 3.35 6.09 9.54
C LYS A 91 3.18 4.57 9.47
N VAL A 92 2.02 4.08 9.04
CA VAL A 92 1.84 2.63 8.77
C VAL A 92 2.80 2.16 7.69
N ILE A 93 2.95 2.91 6.60
CA ILE A 93 3.91 2.60 5.53
C ILE A 93 5.36 2.49 6.05
N THR A 94 5.78 3.38 6.96
CA THR A 94 7.12 3.30 7.57
C THR A 94 7.35 2.07 8.46
N GLN A 95 6.28 1.46 8.97
CA GLN A 95 6.37 0.21 9.74
C GLN A 95 6.53 -1.01 8.83
N HIS A 96 6.11 -0.90 7.57
CA HIS A 96 6.10 -2.00 6.58
C HIS A 96 6.78 -1.60 5.25
N PRO A 97 8.00 -1.03 5.26
CA PRO A 97 8.56 -0.37 4.06
C PRO A 97 8.82 -1.31 2.90
N GLN A 98 9.25 -2.55 3.18
CA GLN A 98 9.48 -3.56 2.15
C GLN A 98 8.17 -3.99 1.49
N ALA A 99 7.14 -4.28 2.29
CA ALA A 99 5.82 -4.62 1.78
C ALA A 99 5.23 -3.46 0.96
N ALA A 100 5.27 -2.24 1.50
CA ALA A 100 4.78 -1.06 0.81
C ALA A 100 5.50 -0.81 -0.52
N THR A 101 6.83 -0.97 -0.56
CA THR A 101 7.62 -0.82 -1.79
C THR A 101 7.23 -1.86 -2.84
N ILE A 102 7.15 -3.13 -2.46
CA ILE A 102 6.77 -4.21 -3.37
C ILE A 102 5.35 -4.00 -3.89
N ILE A 103 4.41 -3.69 -3.01
CA ILE A 103 3.01 -3.42 -3.36
C ILE A 103 2.90 -2.25 -4.35
N LEU A 104 3.54 -1.11 -4.07
CA LEU A 104 3.47 0.08 -4.93
C LEU A 104 4.17 -0.08 -6.28
N THR A 105 5.17 -0.96 -6.36
CA THR A 105 5.91 -1.21 -7.61
C THR A 105 5.40 -2.42 -8.38
N ASN A 106 4.45 -3.16 -7.84
CA ASN A 106 3.84 -4.31 -8.49
C ASN A 106 2.62 -3.84 -9.33
N PRO A 107 2.67 -3.95 -10.66
CA PRO A 107 1.58 -3.52 -11.54
C PRO A 107 0.28 -4.31 -11.32
N ASP A 108 0.35 -5.52 -10.77
CA ASP A 108 -0.82 -6.35 -10.49
C ASP A 108 -1.43 -6.06 -9.12
N SER A 109 -0.78 -5.22 -8.29
CA SER A 109 -1.32 -4.84 -6.99
C SER A 109 -2.53 -3.90 -7.13
N THR A 110 -3.59 -4.20 -6.38
CA THR A 110 -4.82 -3.40 -6.34
C THR A 110 -4.92 -2.51 -5.11
N VAL A 111 -3.89 -2.48 -4.25
CA VAL A 111 -3.92 -1.75 -2.97
C VAL A 111 -4.12 -0.26 -3.17
N LEU A 112 -3.37 0.35 -4.09
CA LEU A 112 -3.48 1.78 -4.36
C LEU A 112 -4.88 2.12 -4.89
N GLU A 113 -5.42 1.31 -5.80
CA GLU A 113 -6.79 1.47 -6.32
C GLU A 113 -7.81 1.45 -5.17
N LYS A 114 -7.71 0.48 -4.26
CA LYS A 114 -8.60 0.35 -3.09
C LYS A 114 -8.49 1.54 -2.13
N ILE A 115 -7.33 2.19 -2.04
CA ILE A 115 -7.11 3.38 -1.23
C ILE A 115 -7.72 4.63 -1.88
N VAL A 116 -7.56 4.80 -3.19
CA VAL A 116 -7.99 6.04 -3.89
C VAL A 116 -9.45 6.02 -4.33
N ARG A 117 -10.02 4.84 -4.62
CA ARG A 117 -11.40 4.71 -5.10
C ARG A 117 -12.44 5.33 -4.16
N PRO A 118 -12.37 5.16 -2.82
CA PRO A 118 -13.33 5.80 -1.90
C PRO A 118 -13.32 7.32 -1.95
N ILE A 119 -12.18 7.93 -2.28
CA ILE A 119 -12.00 9.39 -2.29
C ILE A 119 -12.17 10.02 -3.69
N GLN A 120 -12.34 9.20 -4.73
CA GLN A 120 -12.36 9.64 -6.12
C GLN A 120 -13.45 10.68 -6.40
N THR A 121 -14.70 10.41 -6.04
CA THR A 121 -15.83 11.32 -6.32
C THR A 121 -15.66 12.67 -5.63
N GLN A 122 -15.23 12.67 -4.36
CA GLN A 122 -14.98 13.92 -3.62
C GLN A 122 -13.83 14.71 -4.23
N THR A 123 -12.78 14.01 -4.67
CA THR A 123 -11.61 14.62 -5.31
C THR A 123 -11.97 15.22 -6.68
N GLN A 124 -12.77 14.53 -7.49
CA GLN A 124 -13.25 15.05 -8.78
C GLN A 124 -14.14 16.28 -8.62
N ALA A 125 -15.05 16.28 -7.62
CA ALA A 125 -15.87 17.45 -7.32
C ALA A 125 -15.02 18.68 -6.92
N ARG A 126 -13.92 18.46 -6.19
CA ARG A 126 -12.95 19.52 -5.88
C ARG A 126 -12.25 20.03 -7.15
N TYR A 127 -11.81 19.14 -8.04
CA TYR A 127 -11.19 19.54 -9.31
C TYR A 127 -12.14 20.31 -10.22
N GLN A 128 -13.42 19.92 -10.27
CA GLN A 128 -14.44 20.67 -10.99
C GLN A 128 -14.52 22.12 -10.49
N ALA A 129 -14.57 22.31 -9.17
CA ALA A 129 -14.59 23.64 -8.57
C ALA A 129 -13.28 24.42 -8.80
N TRP A 130 -12.12 23.76 -8.68
CA TRP A 130 -10.80 24.39 -8.79
C TRP A 130 -10.46 24.81 -10.22
N TYR A 131 -10.68 23.93 -11.20
CA TYR A 131 -10.36 24.21 -12.61
C TYR A 131 -11.50 24.90 -13.35
N ARG A 132 -12.68 25.05 -12.73
CA ARG A 132 -13.91 25.50 -13.40
C ARG A 132 -14.21 24.65 -14.64
N GLU A 133 -13.94 23.35 -14.54
CA GLU A 133 -14.07 22.39 -15.62
C GLU A 133 -15.25 21.45 -15.33
N ALA A 134 -16.08 21.21 -16.34
CA ALA A 134 -17.26 20.35 -16.23
C ALA A 134 -17.18 19.11 -17.14
N ASP A 135 -16.24 19.05 -18.09
CA ASP A 135 -16.03 17.86 -18.92
C ASP A 135 -15.48 16.70 -18.07
N PRO A 136 -16.24 15.60 -17.92
CA PRO A 136 -15.81 14.44 -17.14
C PRO A 136 -14.50 13.83 -17.64
N LYS A 137 -14.19 13.93 -18.94
CA LYS A 137 -12.93 13.41 -19.50
C LYS A 137 -11.74 14.23 -19.02
N GLN A 138 -11.85 15.56 -19.01
CA GLN A 138 -10.78 16.43 -18.50
C GLN A 138 -10.56 16.23 -17.00
N LEU A 139 -11.65 16.14 -16.23
CA LEU A 139 -11.58 15.84 -14.80
C LEU A 139 -10.93 14.48 -14.51
N ALA A 140 -11.17 13.47 -15.36
CA ALA A 140 -10.51 12.18 -15.27
C ALA A 140 -9.00 12.28 -15.53
N TYR A 141 -8.57 13.09 -16.51
CA TYR A 141 -7.14 13.35 -16.74
C TYR A 141 -6.48 14.08 -15.56
N TYR A 142 -7.12 15.10 -14.99
CA TYR A 142 -6.61 15.78 -13.80
C TYR A 142 -6.47 14.81 -12.62
N TYR A 143 -7.50 14.00 -12.39
CA TYR A 143 -7.47 12.97 -11.37
C TYR A 143 -6.32 11.97 -11.56
N ALA A 144 -6.17 11.43 -12.78
CA ALA A 144 -5.07 10.53 -13.10
C ALA A 144 -3.71 11.18 -12.86
N PHE A 145 -3.52 12.43 -13.30
CA PHE A 145 -2.27 13.17 -13.11
C PHE A 145 -1.89 13.31 -11.63
N PHE A 146 -2.84 13.73 -10.78
CA PHE A 146 -2.56 13.93 -9.36
C PHE A 146 -2.36 12.63 -8.58
N VAL A 147 -3.11 11.57 -8.90
CA VAL A 147 -2.90 10.25 -8.30
C VAL A 147 -1.51 9.72 -8.65
N GLN A 148 -1.13 9.79 -9.94
CA GLN A 148 0.18 9.36 -10.40
C GLN A 148 1.32 10.22 -9.83
N GLY A 149 1.10 11.53 -9.67
CA GLY A 149 2.06 12.41 -8.99
C GLY A 149 2.26 12.03 -7.51
N ALA A 150 1.18 11.73 -6.78
CA ALA A 150 1.26 11.29 -5.40
C ALA A 150 1.95 9.92 -5.26
N GLU A 151 1.62 8.97 -6.14
CA GLU A 151 2.26 7.65 -6.24
C GLU A 151 3.77 7.77 -6.52
N GLY A 152 4.14 8.66 -7.44
CA GLY A 152 5.54 8.94 -7.78
C GLY A 152 6.34 9.47 -6.59
N VAL A 153 5.77 10.43 -5.85
CA VAL A 153 6.40 10.97 -4.62
C VAL A 153 6.58 9.86 -3.59
N LEU A 154 5.54 9.06 -3.34
CA LEU A 154 5.58 7.98 -2.35
C LEU A 154 6.61 6.90 -2.72
N THR A 155 6.64 6.49 -3.99
CA THR A 155 7.59 5.52 -4.52
C THR A 155 9.04 6.02 -4.41
N MET A 156 9.28 7.29 -4.74
CA MET A 156 10.59 7.91 -4.62
C MET A 156 11.06 7.92 -3.15
N TRP A 157 10.19 8.33 -2.22
CA TRP A 157 10.50 8.37 -0.79
C TRP A 157 10.86 6.99 -0.24
N LEU A 158 10.09 5.95 -0.58
CA LEU A 158 10.36 4.57 -0.19
C LEU A 158 11.70 4.07 -0.73
N LYS A 159 11.96 4.25 -2.03
CA LYS A 159 13.22 3.82 -2.67
C LYS A 159 14.46 4.53 -2.12
N GLN A 160 14.30 5.73 -1.56
CA GLN A 160 15.40 6.49 -0.95
C GLN A 160 15.59 6.21 0.54
N GLY A 161 14.86 5.24 1.10
CA GLY A 161 14.98 4.84 2.50
C GLY A 161 14.21 5.73 3.47
N MET A 162 13.18 6.42 2.99
CA MET A 162 12.27 7.24 3.80
C MET A 162 12.99 8.28 4.67
N LYS A 163 13.87 9.09 4.06
CA LYS A 163 14.72 10.06 4.78
C LYS A 163 13.91 11.19 5.43
N GLU A 164 12.90 11.68 4.71
CA GLU A 164 11.99 12.71 5.18
C GLU A 164 10.95 12.11 6.13
N SER A 165 10.44 12.92 7.07
CA SER A 165 9.38 12.49 7.97
C SER A 165 8.04 12.30 7.23
N PRO A 166 7.13 11.46 7.76
CA PRO A 166 5.77 11.33 7.25
C PRO A 166 5.05 12.68 7.06
N GLU A 167 5.24 13.63 7.97
CA GLU A 167 4.66 14.97 7.90
C GLU A 167 5.22 15.79 6.72
N GLN A 168 6.53 15.70 6.49
CA GLN A 168 7.18 16.38 5.35
C GLN A 168 6.65 15.82 4.02
N ILE A 169 6.55 14.49 3.89
CA ILE A 169 6.04 13.85 2.67
C ILE A 169 4.55 14.08 2.47
N ALA A 170 3.74 14.02 3.54
CA ALA A 170 2.33 14.39 3.47
C ALA A 170 2.16 15.80 2.89
N LYS A 171 3.03 16.75 3.27
CA LYS A 171 2.99 18.11 2.74
C LYS A 171 3.37 18.19 1.26
N VAL A 172 4.33 17.39 0.81
CA VAL A 172 4.71 17.31 -0.61
C VAL A 172 3.55 16.76 -1.43
N ILE A 173 2.97 15.63 -1.02
CA ILE A 173 1.80 15.04 -1.68
C ILE A 173 0.64 16.04 -1.69
N GLU A 174 0.42 16.76 -0.58
CA GLU A 174 -0.60 17.78 -0.52
C GLU A 174 -0.40 18.92 -1.50
N ASN A 175 0.82 19.44 -1.60
CA ASN A 175 1.12 20.48 -2.57
C ASN A 175 0.90 19.99 -4.01
N VAL A 176 1.29 18.74 -4.32
CA VAL A 176 1.04 18.14 -5.65
C VAL A 176 -0.46 18.10 -5.93
N VAL A 177 -1.25 17.52 -5.02
CA VAL A 177 -2.69 17.27 -5.24
C VAL A 177 -3.54 18.56 -5.18
N THR A 178 -3.13 19.56 -4.40
CA THR A 178 -3.99 20.74 -4.11
C THR A 178 -3.45 22.07 -4.64
N LYS A 179 -2.13 22.23 -4.83
CA LYS A 179 -1.51 23.50 -5.24
C LYS A 179 -1.04 23.52 -6.70
N GLY A 180 -1.24 22.44 -7.46
CA GLY A 180 -1.03 22.43 -8.92
C GLY A 180 -2.05 23.24 -9.72
N ALA A 181 -3.02 23.88 -9.06
CA ALA A 181 -4.07 24.68 -9.69
C ALA A 181 -3.56 26.08 -10.10
N PRO A 182 -4.04 26.65 -11.21
CA PRO A 182 -3.70 28.02 -11.61
C PRO A 182 -4.13 29.03 -10.54
N HIS A 183 -3.23 29.94 -10.19
CA HIS A 183 -3.50 31.12 -9.36
C HIS A 183 -4.44 32.12 -10.07
#